data_AF-A0A960ZVZ1-F1
#
_entry.id   AF-A0A960ZVZ1-F1
#
_cell.length_a   1.000
_cell.length_b   1.000
_cell.length_c   1.000
_cell.angle_alpha   90.00
_cell.angle_beta   90.00
_cell.angle_gamma   90.00
#
_symmetry.space_group_name_H-M   'P 1'
#
loop_
_entity.id
_entity.type
_entity.pdbx_description
1 polymer ?
#
loop_
_entity_poly.entity_id
_entity_poly.type
_entity_poly.pdbx_seq_one_letter_code
_entity_poly.pdbx_strand_id
1 'polypeptide(L)'
;VSQSDRDVRFANTLGRLLKEKFPNRELFVMLNAYGFARNPPIGIVPDDNVIISSVANFSMRSPEHRKLPMEQHAGWAKKAAHLIWRPNLGSQAGLSWGMPDVAMTQAGEDFRFAAQYHCIGLYFDLFWFHWATQGPHYYALAHLAWNPQTDVEALMDDYYQRGFGPAASDVKAYWKLLEQTRMEFVAEEPSRQRAYDLPKKYTPELFAKAQSHLDAAATKIAGADEKYRRRLHFIQCGLDYSKLVVDTRAWMQKLEASKGKDAEAKARVMANWDRVEEMKKTFPEFSINWSAIFRAPEPGKDSKRVMGLHPDAPLSGRVLKELREAGLE
;
A
#
# COMPACT_ATOMS: atom_id res chain seq x y z
N VAL A 1 -16.18 -32.17 -6.09
CA VAL A 1 -15.70 -31.65 -4.78
C VAL A 1 -14.81 -30.45 -5.06
N SER A 2 -15.14 -29.27 -4.55
CA SER A 2 -14.33 -28.06 -4.77
C SER A 2 -13.01 -28.13 -3.98
N GLN A 3 -11.99 -27.30 -4.31
CA GLN A 3 -10.78 -27.19 -3.48
C GLN A 3 -11.16 -26.77 -2.05
N SER A 4 -11.99 -25.74 -1.92
CA SER A 4 -12.49 -25.24 -0.63
C SER A 4 -13.22 -26.32 0.19
N ASP A 5 -13.96 -27.24 -0.46
CA ASP A 5 -14.64 -28.34 0.25
C ASP A 5 -13.62 -29.29 0.91
N ARG A 6 -12.49 -29.55 0.24
CA ARG A 6 -11.43 -30.41 0.78
C ARG A 6 -10.73 -29.72 1.95
N ASP A 7 -10.41 -28.45 1.79
CA ASP A 7 -9.71 -27.65 2.79
C ASP A 7 -10.54 -27.47 4.07
N VAL A 8 -11.84 -27.20 3.92
CA VAL A 8 -12.77 -27.10 5.06
C VAL A 8 -12.97 -28.45 5.74
N ARG A 9 -13.08 -29.56 4.99
CA ARG A 9 -13.17 -30.89 5.59
C ARG A 9 -11.95 -31.20 6.47
N PHE A 10 -10.76 -30.86 5.97
CA PHE A 10 -9.53 -31.00 6.73
C PHE A 10 -9.54 -30.13 8.00
N ALA A 11 -9.89 -28.85 7.86
CA ALA A 11 -9.97 -27.92 8.99
C ALA A 11 -10.98 -28.36 10.06
N ASN A 12 -12.19 -28.79 9.67
CA ASN A 12 -13.20 -29.29 10.61
C ASN A 12 -12.72 -30.55 11.34
N THR A 13 -12.01 -31.45 10.64
CA THR A 13 -11.42 -32.64 11.26
C THR A 13 -10.44 -32.25 12.36
N LEU A 14 -9.53 -31.32 12.05
CA LEU A 14 -8.58 -30.81 13.04
C LEU A 14 -9.28 -30.06 14.19
N GLY A 15 -10.30 -29.26 13.89
CA GLY A 15 -11.07 -28.51 14.88
C GLY A 15 -11.75 -29.43 15.90
N ARG A 16 -12.33 -30.54 15.45
CA ARG A 16 -12.94 -31.56 16.33
C ARG A 16 -11.90 -32.28 17.17
N LEU A 17 -10.76 -32.65 16.59
CA LEU A 17 -9.65 -33.27 17.32
C LEU A 17 -9.07 -32.35 18.41
N LEU A 18 -9.01 -31.05 18.15
CA LEU A 18 -8.60 -30.07 19.16
C LEU A 18 -9.60 -29.98 20.32
N LYS A 19 -10.91 -29.97 20.03
CA LYS A 19 -11.97 -29.99 21.06
C LYS A 19 -11.92 -31.25 21.91
N GLU A 20 -11.66 -32.41 21.31
CA GLU A 20 -11.52 -33.68 22.03
C GLU A 20 -10.29 -33.69 22.94
N LYS A 21 -9.13 -33.26 22.42
CA LYS A 21 -7.85 -33.31 23.15
C LYS A 21 -7.72 -32.22 24.21
N PHE A 22 -8.33 -31.06 23.99
CA PHE A 22 -8.22 -29.89 24.85
C PHE A 22 -9.60 -29.27 25.15
N PRO A 23 -10.53 -30.00 25.80
CA PRO A 23 -11.92 -29.57 25.93
C PRO A 23 -12.10 -28.30 26.77
N ASN A 24 -11.13 -27.97 27.63
CA ASN A 24 -11.15 -26.78 28.47
C ASN A 24 -10.36 -25.60 27.88
N ARG A 25 -9.96 -25.67 26.60
CA ARG A 25 -9.24 -24.59 25.90
C ARG A 25 -10.00 -24.20 24.65
N GLU A 26 -10.13 -22.90 24.45
CA GLU A 26 -10.69 -22.34 23.22
C GLU A 26 -9.59 -22.31 22.14
N LEU A 27 -9.59 -23.32 21.27
CA LEU A 27 -8.60 -23.47 20.20
C LEU A 27 -9.26 -23.48 18.84
N PHE A 28 -8.70 -22.70 17.92
CA PHE A 28 -9.17 -22.54 16.56
C PHE A 28 -8.19 -23.12 15.54
N VAL A 29 -8.73 -23.61 14.43
CA VAL A 29 -7.96 -23.92 13.22
C VAL A 29 -8.15 -22.77 12.24
N MET A 30 -7.06 -22.14 11.80
CA MET A 30 -7.12 -21.10 10.78
C MET A 30 -6.84 -21.68 9.39
N LEU A 31 -7.74 -21.41 8.46
CA LEU A 31 -7.60 -21.75 7.03
C LEU A 31 -7.50 -20.47 6.20
N ASN A 32 -6.66 -20.44 5.16
CA ASN A 32 -6.60 -19.32 4.22
C ASN A 32 -7.53 -19.54 3.02
N ALA A 33 -8.43 -18.59 2.76
CA ALA A 33 -9.23 -18.56 1.54
C ALA A 33 -8.39 -18.01 0.35
N TYR A 34 -7.37 -18.77 -0.05
CA TYR A 34 -6.34 -18.33 -1.01
C TYR A 34 -6.25 -19.22 -2.24
N GLY A 35 -5.73 -18.67 -3.35
CA GLY A 35 -5.61 -19.37 -4.63
C GLY A 35 -6.97 -19.91 -5.11
N PHE A 36 -7.05 -21.22 -5.37
CA PHE A 36 -8.28 -21.88 -5.77
C PHE A 36 -9.35 -21.97 -4.67
N ALA A 37 -9.02 -21.62 -3.43
CA ALA A 37 -9.94 -21.57 -2.30
C ALA A 37 -10.50 -20.15 -2.03
N ARG A 38 -10.32 -19.18 -2.94
CA ARG A 38 -10.90 -17.84 -2.79
C ARG A 38 -12.43 -17.83 -2.73
N ASN A 39 -13.07 -18.76 -3.45
CA ASN A 39 -14.53 -18.92 -3.40
C ASN A 39 -14.92 -19.85 -2.23
N PRO A 40 -16.08 -19.62 -1.58
CA PRO A 40 -16.54 -20.44 -0.48
C PRO A 40 -16.83 -21.90 -0.92
N PRO A 41 -16.85 -22.86 0.02
CA PRO A 41 -17.24 -24.24 -0.24
C PRO A 41 -18.71 -24.32 -0.70
N ILE A 42 -19.01 -25.37 -1.47
CA ILE A 42 -20.36 -25.61 -2.01
C ILE A 42 -21.17 -26.45 -1.02
N GLY A 43 -20.62 -27.59 -0.60
CA GLY A 43 -21.35 -28.63 0.13
C GLY A 43 -20.93 -28.87 1.58
N ILE A 44 -20.04 -28.03 2.12
CA ILE A 44 -19.58 -28.13 3.51
C ILE A 44 -19.53 -26.75 4.16
N VAL A 45 -19.72 -26.73 5.48
CA VAL A 45 -19.71 -25.53 6.32
C VAL A 45 -18.56 -25.67 7.32
N PRO A 46 -17.71 -24.63 7.49
CA PRO A 46 -16.70 -24.61 8.56
C PRO A 46 -17.35 -24.78 9.93
N ASP A 47 -16.77 -25.62 10.79
CA ASP A 47 -17.21 -25.75 12.18
C ASP A 47 -16.92 -24.45 12.96
N ASP A 48 -17.62 -24.20 14.08
CA ASP A 48 -17.52 -22.95 14.85
C ASP A 48 -16.09 -22.60 15.32
N ASN A 49 -15.20 -23.61 15.46
CA ASN A 49 -13.79 -23.37 15.83
C ASN A 49 -12.84 -23.38 14.62
N VAL A 50 -13.34 -23.01 13.45
CA VAL A 50 -12.55 -22.77 12.23
C VAL A 50 -12.65 -21.29 11.86
N ILE A 51 -11.48 -20.64 11.75
CA ILE A 51 -11.37 -19.25 11.31
C ILE A 51 -10.95 -19.22 9.85
N ILE A 52 -11.66 -18.44 9.04
CA ILE A 52 -11.30 -18.22 7.63
C ILE A 52 -10.52 -16.91 7.49
N SER A 53 -9.21 -17.03 7.23
CA SER A 53 -8.36 -15.91 6.82
C SER A 53 -8.61 -15.57 5.36
N SER A 54 -9.42 -14.54 5.13
CA SER A 54 -9.80 -14.05 3.81
C SER A 54 -8.71 -13.17 3.22
N VAL A 55 -8.14 -13.61 2.09
CA VAL A 55 -7.11 -12.87 1.35
C VAL A 55 -7.66 -11.87 0.33
N ALA A 56 -8.99 -11.73 0.28
CA ALA A 56 -9.67 -10.85 -0.63
C ALA A 56 -9.18 -9.41 -0.45
N ASN A 57 -8.53 -8.88 -1.48
CA ASN A 57 -8.04 -7.52 -1.48
C ASN A 57 -9.04 -6.60 -2.17
N PHE A 58 -9.88 -5.94 -1.37
CA PHE A 58 -10.72 -4.81 -1.79
C PHE A 58 -10.19 -3.46 -1.30
N SER A 59 -9.05 -3.45 -0.61
CA SER A 59 -8.43 -2.22 -0.13
C SER A 59 -7.55 -1.60 -1.20
N MET A 60 -7.55 -0.26 -1.29
CA MET A 60 -6.67 0.47 -2.20
C MET A 60 -6.89 0.07 -3.69
N ARG A 61 -8.08 -0.44 -4.04
CA ARG A 61 -8.44 -0.92 -5.40
C ARG A 61 -9.37 0.07 -6.10
N SER A 62 -9.45 0.01 -7.43
CA SER A 62 -10.46 0.78 -8.16
C SER A 62 -11.88 0.31 -7.78
N PRO A 63 -12.92 1.15 -7.95
CA PRO A 63 -14.30 0.75 -7.70
C PRO A 63 -14.75 -0.51 -8.44
N GLU A 64 -14.22 -0.75 -9.64
CA GLU A 64 -14.53 -1.94 -10.43
C GLU A 64 -13.81 -3.18 -9.86
N HIS A 65 -12.50 -3.10 -9.64
CA HIS A 65 -11.70 -4.27 -9.25
C HIS A 65 -11.86 -4.69 -7.80
N ARG A 66 -12.46 -3.85 -6.94
CA ARG A 66 -12.81 -4.24 -5.57
C ARG A 66 -14.07 -5.10 -5.47
N LYS A 67 -14.94 -5.14 -6.50
CA LYS A 67 -16.23 -5.86 -6.45
C LYS A 67 -16.06 -7.36 -6.20
N LEU A 68 -15.29 -8.05 -7.06
CA LEU A 68 -15.10 -9.49 -6.95
C LEU A 68 -14.46 -9.91 -5.60
N PRO A 69 -13.39 -9.26 -5.11
CA PRO A 69 -12.87 -9.53 -3.77
C PRO A 69 -13.91 -9.30 -2.65
N MET A 70 -14.73 -8.24 -2.73
CA MET A 70 -15.81 -8.03 -1.76
C MET A 70 -16.83 -9.17 -1.81
N GLU A 71 -17.26 -9.60 -3.00
CA GLU A 71 -18.17 -10.74 -3.17
C GLU A 71 -17.58 -12.04 -2.61
N GLN A 72 -16.29 -12.29 -2.81
CA GLN A 72 -15.59 -13.45 -2.26
C GLN A 72 -15.57 -13.41 -0.72
N HIS A 73 -15.26 -12.25 -0.13
CA HIS A 73 -15.26 -12.08 1.32
C HIS A 73 -16.66 -12.28 1.91
N ALA A 74 -17.67 -11.61 1.35
CA ALA A 74 -19.07 -11.77 1.76
C ALA A 74 -19.58 -13.21 1.53
N GLY A 75 -19.13 -13.88 0.48
CA GLY A 75 -19.45 -15.28 0.19
C GLY A 75 -18.95 -16.23 1.29
N TRP A 76 -17.74 -16.01 1.78
CA TRP A 76 -17.21 -16.74 2.94
C TRP A 76 -17.95 -16.41 4.23
N ALA A 77 -18.29 -15.15 4.46
CA ALA A 77 -19.06 -14.72 5.63
C ALA A 77 -20.46 -15.37 5.70
N LYS A 78 -21.08 -15.72 4.57
CA LYS A 78 -22.33 -16.50 4.54
C LYS A 78 -22.17 -17.95 5.02
N LYS A 79 -20.95 -18.48 5.06
CA LYS A 79 -20.65 -19.89 5.39
C LYS A 79 -19.93 -20.05 6.72
N ALA A 80 -19.09 -19.11 7.12
CA ALA A 80 -18.25 -19.23 8.30
C ALA A 80 -18.65 -18.21 9.38
N ALA A 81 -18.60 -18.63 10.65
CA ALA A 81 -18.89 -17.76 11.78
C ALA A 81 -17.79 -16.73 12.06
N HIS A 82 -16.54 -17.03 11.67
CA HIS A 82 -15.38 -16.21 12.00
C HIS A 82 -14.49 -15.99 10.78
N LEU A 83 -14.29 -14.72 10.41
CA LEU A 83 -13.34 -14.32 9.40
C LEU A 83 -12.21 -13.50 10.03
N ILE A 84 -11.01 -13.65 9.48
CA ILE A 84 -9.93 -12.67 9.60
C ILE A 84 -9.77 -12.03 8.22
N TRP A 85 -9.67 -10.70 8.17
CA TRP A 85 -9.36 -10.02 6.92
C TRP A 85 -7.86 -9.79 6.78
N ARG A 86 -7.27 -10.50 5.81
CA ARG A 86 -5.85 -10.48 5.50
C ARG A 86 -5.66 -10.08 4.03
N PRO A 87 -5.97 -8.84 3.62
CA PRO A 87 -5.95 -8.48 2.20
C PRO A 87 -4.55 -8.68 1.64
N ASN A 88 -4.42 -9.41 0.54
CA ASN A 88 -3.15 -9.50 -0.17
C ASN A 88 -2.85 -8.17 -0.87
N LEU A 89 -2.13 -7.30 -0.19
CA LEU A 89 -1.68 -6.04 -0.76
C LEU A 89 -0.65 -6.37 -1.85
N GLY A 90 -0.78 -5.76 -3.03
CA GLY A 90 0.02 -6.15 -4.20
C GLY A 90 0.51 -4.97 -5.04
N SER A 91 0.18 -3.74 -4.64
CA SER A 91 0.61 -2.54 -5.36
C SER A 91 2.09 -2.28 -5.10
N GLN A 92 2.91 -2.40 -6.14
CA GLN A 92 4.34 -2.07 -6.03
C GLN A 92 4.57 -0.58 -5.72
N ALA A 93 3.63 0.29 -6.14
CA ALA A 93 3.78 1.74 -6.04
C ALA A 93 3.94 2.19 -4.58
N GLY A 94 3.00 1.81 -3.71
CA GLY A 94 3.11 2.09 -2.28
C GLY A 94 4.16 1.26 -1.58
N LEU A 95 4.20 -0.03 -1.86
CA LEU A 95 4.94 -0.97 -1.01
C LEU A 95 6.43 -0.95 -1.33
N SER A 96 6.81 -1.42 -2.52
CA SER A 96 8.22 -1.55 -2.91
C SER A 96 8.84 -0.26 -3.43
N TRP A 97 8.03 0.75 -3.75
CA TRP A 97 8.50 2.04 -4.27
C TRP A 97 8.25 3.21 -3.32
N GLY A 98 7.50 3.01 -2.24
CA GLY A 98 7.32 4.01 -1.20
C GLY A 98 6.62 5.29 -1.67
N MET A 99 5.90 5.24 -2.80
CA MET A 99 5.11 6.37 -3.29
C MET A 99 3.95 6.69 -2.33
N PRO A 100 3.32 7.87 -2.41
CA PRO A 100 2.15 8.23 -1.62
C PRO A 100 0.89 7.48 -2.10
N ASP A 101 0.92 6.15 -2.01
CA ASP A 101 -0.16 5.23 -2.36
C ASP A 101 -1.16 5.15 -1.19
N VAL A 102 -1.84 6.28 -0.94
CA VAL A 102 -2.72 6.47 0.21
C VAL A 102 -4.19 6.52 -0.21
N ALA A 103 -5.08 5.95 0.60
CA ALA A 103 -6.52 5.92 0.36
C ALA A 103 -7.31 5.92 1.70
N MET A 104 -7.13 6.97 2.50
CA MET A 104 -7.78 7.10 3.82
C MET A 104 -9.31 6.99 3.71
N THR A 105 -9.93 7.70 2.76
CA THR A 105 -11.38 7.75 2.58
C THR A 105 -11.93 6.35 2.27
N GLN A 106 -11.29 5.65 1.33
CA GLN A 106 -11.67 4.29 0.95
C GLN A 106 -11.50 3.31 2.11
N ALA A 107 -10.44 3.46 2.92
CA ALA A 107 -10.21 2.57 4.06
C ALA A 107 -11.39 2.55 5.05
N GLY A 108 -12.08 3.67 5.26
CA GLY A 108 -13.29 3.70 6.07
C GLY A 108 -14.40 2.79 5.55
N GLU A 109 -14.60 2.76 4.24
CA GLU A 109 -15.56 1.85 3.60
C GLU A 109 -15.15 0.39 3.76
N ASP A 110 -13.87 0.11 3.54
CA ASP A 110 -13.31 -1.25 3.57
C ASP A 110 -13.45 -1.88 4.94
N PHE A 111 -13.12 -1.14 6.00
CA PHE A 111 -13.18 -1.63 7.37
C PHE A 111 -14.62 -1.78 7.86
N ARG A 112 -15.53 -0.86 7.50
CA ARG A 112 -16.97 -1.04 7.76
C ARG A 112 -17.50 -2.29 7.09
N PHE A 113 -17.14 -2.51 5.83
CA PHE A 113 -17.53 -3.70 5.09
C PHE A 113 -17.00 -4.98 5.77
N ALA A 114 -15.70 -5.05 6.08
CA ALA A 114 -15.13 -6.21 6.76
C ALA A 114 -15.85 -6.50 8.10
N ALA A 115 -16.09 -5.46 8.91
CA ALA A 115 -16.80 -5.60 10.19
C ALA A 115 -18.25 -6.11 10.04
N GLN A 116 -18.95 -5.71 8.99
CA GLN A 116 -20.31 -6.20 8.69
C GLN A 116 -20.35 -7.68 8.31
N TYR A 117 -19.24 -8.26 7.86
CA TYR A 117 -19.13 -9.63 7.36
C TYR A 117 -18.32 -10.55 8.29
N HIS A 118 -18.56 -10.45 9.60
CA HIS A 118 -17.99 -11.35 10.63
C HIS A 118 -16.46 -11.32 10.75
N CYS A 119 -15.81 -10.22 10.34
CA CYS A 119 -14.38 -10.03 10.55
C CYS A 119 -14.09 -9.77 12.04
N ILE A 120 -13.34 -10.67 12.67
CA ILE A 120 -12.93 -10.61 14.08
C ILE A 120 -11.45 -10.30 14.26
N GLY A 121 -10.70 -10.13 13.18
CA GLY A 121 -9.27 -9.86 13.23
C GLY A 121 -8.72 -9.42 11.89
N LEU A 122 -7.57 -8.74 11.93
CA LEU A 122 -6.92 -8.15 10.77
C LEU A 122 -5.50 -8.69 10.67
N TYR A 123 -5.04 -8.93 9.44
CA TYR A 123 -3.63 -9.19 9.19
C TYR A 123 -3.19 -8.58 7.85
N PHE A 124 -2.81 -7.31 7.88
CA PHE A 124 -2.33 -6.63 6.68
C PHE A 124 -0.86 -6.98 6.46
N ASP A 125 -0.55 -7.61 5.32
CA ASP A 125 0.82 -7.84 4.92
C ASP A 125 1.38 -6.68 4.07
N LEU A 126 2.71 -6.57 4.04
CA LEU A 126 3.45 -5.61 3.23
C LEU A 126 3.33 -4.12 3.60
N PHE A 127 2.99 -3.75 4.84
CA PHE A 127 3.33 -2.40 5.31
C PHE A 127 4.84 -2.26 5.51
N TRP A 128 5.48 -1.47 4.63
CA TRP A 128 6.93 -1.30 4.61
C TRP A 128 7.40 -0.05 5.38
N PHE A 129 6.50 0.65 6.06
CA PHE A 129 6.83 1.76 6.96
C PHE A 129 7.44 3.00 6.26
N HIS A 130 6.90 3.37 5.10
CA HIS A 130 7.25 4.63 4.42
C HIS A 130 6.49 5.81 5.05
N TRP A 131 6.82 6.16 6.29
CA TRP A 131 6.03 7.06 7.11
C TRP A 131 5.87 8.47 6.52
N ALA A 132 6.87 8.99 5.80
CA ALA A 132 6.82 10.31 5.19
C ALA A 132 5.87 10.39 3.98
N THR A 133 5.60 9.26 3.31
CA THR A 133 4.68 9.19 2.16
C THR A 133 3.35 8.53 2.48
N GLN A 134 3.25 7.77 3.58
CA GLN A 134 2.07 6.94 3.91
C GLN A 134 1.60 7.04 5.37
N GLY A 135 2.28 7.83 6.21
CA GLY A 135 1.98 7.95 7.64
C GLY A 135 0.51 8.25 7.97
N PRO A 136 -0.16 9.20 7.29
CA PRO A 136 -1.58 9.47 7.52
C PRO A 136 -2.49 8.27 7.19
N HIS A 137 -2.13 7.47 6.19
CA HIS A 137 -2.86 6.26 5.87
C HIS A 137 -2.70 5.21 6.96
N TYR A 138 -1.48 4.98 7.44
CA TYR A 138 -1.23 4.06 8.57
C TYR A 138 -1.97 4.51 9.84
N TYR A 139 -2.01 5.82 10.10
CA TYR A 139 -2.78 6.39 11.20
C TYR A 139 -4.27 6.08 11.07
N ALA A 140 -4.87 6.34 9.91
CA ALA A 140 -6.28 6.04 9.65
C ALA A 140 -6.59 4.54 9.84
N LEU A 141 -5.75 3.66 9.29
CA LEU A 141 -5.91 2.20 9.43
C LEU A 141 -5.82 1.72 10.87
N ALA A 142 -4.92 2.27 11.67
CA ALA A 142 -4.79 1.91 13.09
C ALA A 142 -6.06 2.28 13.90
N HIS A 143 -6.64 3.45 13.63
CA HIS A 143 -7.90 3.85 14.26
C HIS A 143 -9.08 3.00 13.78
N LEU A 144 -9.15 2.68 12.50
CA LEU A 144 -10.19 1.82 11.93
C LEU A 144 -10.09 0.36 12.43
N ALA A 145 -8.87 -0.13 12.69
CA ALA A 145 -8.64 -1.44 13.27
C ALA A 145 -9.20 -1.56 14.70
N TRP A 146 -9.18 -0.46 15.46
CA TRP A 146 -9.82 -0.38 16.77
C TRP A 146 -11.33 -0.18 16.66
N ASN A 147 -11.77 0.76 15.81
CA ASN A 147 -13.18 1.07 15.59
C ASN A 147 -13.48 1.24 14.09
N PRO A 148 -14.09 0.23 13.43
CA PRO A 148 -14.37 0.28 11.99
C PRO A 148 -15.45 1.31 11.63
N GLN A 149 -16.21 1.83 12.61
CA GLN A 149 -17.21 2.89 12.38
C GLN A 149 -16.62 4.30 12.51
N THR A 150 -15.29 4.44 12.65
CA THR A 150 -14.64 5.76 12.74
C THR A 150 -14.94 6.61 11.52
N ASP A 151 -15.35 7.86 11.75
CA ASP A 151 -15.41 8.88 10.72
C ASP A 151 -14.00 9.30 10.33
N VAL A 152 -13.58 8.87 9.14
CA VAL A 152 -12.21 9.11 8.66
C VAL A 152 -11.98 10.58 8.34
N GLU A 153 -12.98 11.33 7.86
CA GLU A 153 -12.77 12.75 7.57
C GLU A 153 -12.52 13.53 8.87
N ALA A 154 -13.37 13.30 9.88
CA ALA A 154 -13.18 13.91 11.19
C ALA A 154 -11.85 13.50 11.86
N LEU A 155 -11.48 12.22 11.75
CA LEU A 155 -10.21 11.70 12.26
C LEU A 155 -9.00 12.41 11.60
N MET A 156 -9.03 12.54 10.27
CA MET A 156 -7.93 13.18 9.55
C MET A 156 -7.87 14.69 9.82
N ASP A 157 -9.01 15.35 10.02
CA ASP A 157 -9.04 16.76 10.40
C ASP A 157 -8.42 16.99 11.78
N ASP A 158 -8.71 16.13 12.76
CA ASP A 158 -8.04 16.15 14.07
C ASP A 158 -6.53 15.88 13.94
N TYR A 159 -6.13 14.91 13.10
CA TYR A 159 -4.73 14.62 12.81
C TYR A 159 -3.99 15.85 12.28
N TYR A 160 -4.56 16.56 11.29
CA TYR A 160 -3.93 17.75 10.74
C TYR A 160 -3.89 18.90 11.74
N GLN A 161 -4.97 19.10 12.51
CA GLN A 161 -5.05 20.17 13.49
C GLN A 161 -4.03 19.99 14.62
N ARG A 162 -3.96 18.79 15.23
CA ARG A 162 -2.98 18.50 16.29
C ARG A 162 -1.55 18.36 15.75
N GLY A 163 -1.44 17.86 14.52
CA GLY A 163 -0.19 17.63 13.81
C GLY A 163 0.52 18.93 13.45
N PHE A 164 -0.21 19.91 12.92
CA PHE A 164 0.35 21.04 12.17
C PHE A 164 -0.18 22.41 12.60
N GLY A 165 -1.20 22.46 13.48
CA GLY A 165 -1.70 23.71 14.05
C GLY A 165 -2.09 24.71 12.95
N PRO A 166 -1.48 25.91 12.90
CA PRO A 166 -1.78 26.91 11.86
C PRO A 166 -1.65 26.42 10.40
N ALA A 167 -0.84 25.39 10.15
CA ALA A 167 -0.64 24.81 8.82
C ALA A 167 -1.63 23.68 8.47
N ALA A 168 -2.56 23.33 9.36
CA ALA A 168 -3.44 22.16 9.20
C ALA A 168 -4.19 22.14 7.86
N SER A 169 -4.74 23.29 7.43
CA SER A 169 -5.49 23.40 6.18
C SER A 169 -4.66 23.08 4.95
N ASP A 170 -3.40 23.52 4.92
CA ASP A 170 -2.52 23.37 3.75
C ASP A 170 -1.95 21.96 3.70
N VAL A 171 -1.64 21.38 4.85
CA VAL A 171 -1.24 19.96 4.95
C VAL A 171 -2.40 19.04 4.58
N LYS A 172 -3.64 19.36 4.99
CA LYS A 172 -4.85 18.66 4.53
C LYS A 172 -4.97 18.73 3.01
N ALA A 173 -4.75 19.90 2.41
CA ALA A 173 -4.82 20.08 0.96
C ALA A 173 -3.74 19.27 0.21
N TYR A 174 -2.50 19.23 0.74
CA TYR A 174 -1.43 18.38 0.23
C TYR A 174 -1.82 16.90 0.20
N TRP A 175 -2.34 16.35 1.30
CA TRP A 175 -2.71 14.94 1.37
C TRP A 175 -3.96 14.61 0.55
N LYS A 176 -4.97 15.49 0.53
CA LYS A 176 -6.15 15.33 -0.35
C LYS A 176 -5.73 15.31 -1.83
N LEU A 177 -4.78 16.15 -2.24
CA LEU A 177 -4.25 16.15 -3.61
C LEU A 177 -3.58 14.81 -3.96
N LEU A 178 -2.75 14.27 -3.07
CA LEU A 178 -2.07 13.00 -3.29
C LEU A 178 -3.03 11.81 -3.29
N GLU A 179 -3.97 11.75 -2.35
CA GLU A 179 -5.01 10.73 -2.30
C GLU A 179 -5.86 10.76 -3.58
N GLN A 180 -6.31 11.94 -4.01
CA GLN A 180 -7.08 12.09 -5.24
C GLN A 180 -6.29 11.62 -6.46
N THR A 181 -5.06 12.13 -6.63
CA THR A 181 -4.18 11.76 -7.75
C THR A 181 -3.99 10.25 -7.81
N ARG A 182 -3.73 9.64 -6.65
CA ARG A 182 -3.58 8.21 -6.51
C ARG A 182 -4.85 7.49 -6.96
N MET A 183 -6.02 7.88 -6.46
CA MET A 183 -7.28 7.21 -6.78
C MET A 183 -7.63 7.32 -8.27
N GLU A 184 -7.38 8.47 -8.88
CA GLU A 184 -7.51 8.65 -10.32
C GLU A 184 -6.54 7.75 -11.09
N PHE A 185 -5.27 7.66 -10.66
CA PHE A 185 -4.29 6.79 -11.30
C PHE A 185 -4.70 5.33 -11.29
N VAL A 186 -5.23 4.85 -10.15
CA VAL A 186 -5.70 3.47 -10.01
C VAL A 186 -6.91 3.19 -10.89
N ALA A 187 -7.77 4.18 -11.11
CA ALA A 187 -8.93 4.05 -11.99
C ALA A 187 -8.53 4.05 -13.48
N GLU A 188 -7.60 4.93 -13.86
CA GLU A 188 -7.13 5.10 -15.24
C GLU A 188 -6.16 4.00 -15.70
N GLU A 189 -5.29 3.52 -14.79
CA GLU A 189 -4.23 2.55 -15.06
C GLU A 189 -4.33 1.37 -14.07
N PRO A 190 -5.34 0.50 -14.22
CA PRO A 190 -5.60 -0.58 -13.28
C PRO A 190 -4.70 -1.78 -13.57
N SER A 191 -3.41 -1.60 -13.30
CA SER A 191 -2.36 -2.60 -13.46
C SER A 191 -1.62 -2.79 -12.14
N ARG A 192 -1.36 -4.06 -11.78
CA ARG A 192 -0.47 -4.41 -10.66
C ARG A 192 0.95 -3.85 -10.83
N GLN A 193 1.34 -3.53 -12.07
CA GLN A 193 2.65 -2.99 -12.44
C GLN A 193 2.62 -1.46 -12.65
N ARG A 194 1.52 -0.77 -12.31
CA ARG A 194 1.37 0.69 -12.51
C ARG A 194 2.49 1.55 -11.93
N ALA A 195 3.26 1.03 -10.96
CA ALA A 195 4.42 1.70 -10.41
C ALA A 195 5.42 2.13 -11.49
N TYR A 196 5.53 1.40 -12.61
CA TYR A 196 6.43 1.78 -13.69
C TYR A 196 5.92 2.94 -14.56
N ASP A 197 4.62 3.26 -14.43
CA ASP A 197 3.94 4.32 -15.17
C ASP A 197 3.67 5.56 -14.31
N LEU A 198 4.26 5.65 -13.11
CA LEU A 198 4.14 6.83 -12.24
C LEU A 198 4.38 8.16 -12.97
N PRO A 199 5.37 8.30 -13.89
CA PRO A 199 5.58 9.55 -14.62
C PRO A 199 4.37 10.03 -15.45
N LYS A 200 3.43 9.14 -15.81
CA LYS A 200 2.21 9.53 -16.53
C LYS A 200 1.26 10.38 -15.68
N LYS A 201 1.19 10.13 -14.36
CA LYS A 201 0.26 10.80 -13.45
C LYS A 201 0.94 11.76 -12.48
N TYR A 202 2.13 11.41 -12.00
CA TYR A 202 2.91 12.22 -11.09
C TYR A 202 3.80 13.20 -11.87
N THR A 203 3.19 14.26 -12.42
CA THR A 203 3.88 15.19 -13.32
C THR A 203 4.60 16.32 -12.56
N PRO A 204 5.51 17.07 -13.23
CA PRO A 204 6.10 18.27 -12.65
C PRO A 204 5.07 19.28 -12.14
N GLU A 205 3.95 19.45 -12.85
CA GLU A 205 2.87 20.36 -12.48
C GLU A 205 2.15 19.90 -11.20
N LEU A 206 1.89 18.59 -11.09
CA LEU A 206 1.35 18.01 -9.85
C LEU A 206 2.30 18.26 -8.68
N PHE A 207 3.61 18.01 -8.87
CA PHE A 207 4.59 18.19 -7.82
C PHE A 207 4.78 19.66 -7.45
N ALA A 208 4.67 20.59 -8.39
CA ALA A 208 4.67 22.02 -8.11
C ALA A 208 3.44 22.42 -7.27
N LYS A 209 2.26 21.86 -7.59
CA LYS A 209 1.05 22.07 -6.79
C LYS A 209 1.15 21.45 -5.39
N ALA A 210 1.73 20.26 -5.27
CA ALA A 210 1.99 19.64 -3.98
C ALA A 210 2.98 20.47 -3.15
N GLN A 211 4.05 21.00 -3.77
CA GLN A 211 5.03 21.86 -3.12
C GLN A 211 4.39 23.16 -2.63
N SER A 212 3.53 23.80 -3.41
CA SER A 212 2.91 25.07 -3.02
C SER A 212 2.05 24.96 -1.75
N HIS A 213 1.42 23.81 -1.52
CA HIS A 213 0.74 23.52 -0.26
C HIS A 213 1.71 23.44 0.93
N LEU A 214 2.88 22.83 0.76
CA LEU A 214 3.91 22.77 1.81
C LEU A 214 4.58 24.13 2.05
N ASP A 215 4.78 24.94 1.01
CA ASP A 215 5.34 26.29 1.13
C ASP A 215 4.37 27.24 1.86
N ALA A 216 3.07 27.15 1.55
CA ALA A 216 2.03 27.87 2.27
C ALA A 216 1.95 27.44 3.75
N ALA A 217 2.03 26.13 4.02
CA ALA A 217 2.14 25.61 5.37
C ALA A 217 3.37 26.21 6.10
N ALA A 218 4.55 26.19 5.47
CA ALA A 218 5.78 26.70 6.04
C ALA A 218 5.67 28.18 6.44
N THR A 219 5.05 28.99 5.57
CA THR A 219 4.81 30.42 5.83
C THR A 219 3.96 30.63 7.08
N LYS A 220 2.89 29.85 7.27
CA LYS A 220 1.98 29.96 8.41
C LYS A 220 2.59 29.53 9.75
N ILE A 221 3.65 28.72 9.72
CA ILE A 221 4.30 28.19 10.94
C ILE A 221 5.70 28.76 11.18
N ALA A 222 6.13 29.77 10.42
CA ALA A 222 7.47 30.36 10.54
C ALA A 222 7.78 30.83 11.97
N GLY A 223 6.79 31.44 12.64
CA GLY A 223 6.87 31.88 14.04
C GLY A 223 6.19 30.94 15.05
N ALA A 224 5.75 29.76 14.62
CA ALA A 224 5.06 28.81 15.50
C ALA A 224 6.04 27.87 16.22
N ASP A 225 5.51 27.05 17.13
CA ASP A 225 6.23 25.99 17.84
C ASP A 225 7.05 25.12 16.87
N GLU A 226 8.33 24.88 17.20
CA GLU A 226 9.28 24.14 16.40
C GLU A 226 8.76 22.74 15.99
N LYS A 227 7.91 22.11 16.82
CA LYS A 227 7.34 20.80 16.49
C LYS A 227 6.60 20.81 15.15
N TYR A 228 5.94 21.91 14.80
CA TYR A 228 5.22 22.02 13.53
C TYR A 228 6.18 22.08 12.35
N ARG A 229 7.26 22.86 12.47
CA ARG A 229 8.31 22.95 11.44
C ARG A 229 9.01 21.61 11.24
N ARG A 230 9.31 20.88 12.32
CA ARG A 230 9.90 19.53 12.26
C ARG A 230 8.97 18.52 11.56
N ARG A 231 7.68 18.53 11.86
CA ARG A 231 6.69 17.65 11.21
C ARG A 231 6.48 18.02 9.74
N LEU A 232 6.49 19.30 9.39
CA LEU A 232 6.41 19.72 8.00
C LEU A 232 7.66 19.29 7.21
N HIS A 233 8.85 19.45 7.79
CA HIS A 233 10.10 18.96 7.20
C HIS A 233 10.08 17.44 6.98
N PHE A 234 9.46 16.68 7.88
CA PHE A 234 9.26 15.25 7.71
C PHE A 234 8.36 14.91 6.50
N ILE A 235 7.28 15.66 6.26
CA ILE A 235 6.44 15.48 5.06
C ILE A 235 7.18 15.93 3.79
N GLN A 236 7.99 16.98 3.86
CA GLN A 236 8.83 17.43 2.74
C GLN A 236 9.74 16.30 2.24
N CYS A 237 10.30 15.48 3.14
CA CYS A 237 11.03 14.27 2.77
C CYS A 237 10.24 13.38 1.81
N GLY A 238 8.95 13.17 2.09
CA GLY A 238 8.09 12.30 1.28
C GLY A 238 7.85 12.88 -0.11
N LEU A 239 7.66 14.20 -0.21
CA LEU A 239 7.50 14.88 -1.51
C LEU A 239 8.80 14.82 -2.34
N ASP A 240 9.94 15.13 -1.72
CA ASP A 240 11.23 15.13 -2.43
C ASP A 240 11.63 13.72 -2.87
N TYR A 241 11.39 12.73 -2.01
CA TYR A 241 11.56 11.33 -2.35
C TYR A 241 10.69 10.92 -3.53
N SER A 242 9.40 11.31 -3.52
CA SER A 242 8.46 10.97 -4.60
C SER A 242 8.91 11.58 -5.95
N LYS A 243 9.38 12.83 -5.95
CA LYS A 243 9.96 13.47 -7.14
C LYS A 243 11.16 12.69 -7.67
N LEU A 244 12.07 12.26 -6.79
CA LEU A 244 13.26 11.48 -7.18
C LEU A 244 12.92 10.12 -7.75
N VAL A 245 11.96 9.39 -7.17
CA VAL A 245 11.50 8.09 -7.69
C VAL A 245 10.93 8.25 -9.10
N VAL A 246 10.08 9.26 -9.30
CA VAL A 246 9.44 9.50 -10.60
C VAL A 246 10.46 9.93 -11.66
N ASP A 247 11.36 10.86 -11.34
CA ASP A 247 12.42 11.30 -12.26
C ASP A 247 13.35 10.12 -12.60
N THR A 248 13.75 9.33 -11.59
CA THR A 248 14.57 8.12 -11.78
C THR A 248 13.87 7.14 -12.72
N ARG A 249 12.56 6.91 -12.54
CA ARG A 249 11.80 6.03 -13.42
C ARG A 249 11.72 6.58 -14.84
N ALA A 250 11.50 7.87 -15.03
CA ALA A 250 11.47 8.48 -16.36
C ALA A 250 12.81 8.29 -17.10
N TRP A 251 13.93 8.53 -16.43
CA TRP A 251 15.26 8.29 -17.01
C TRP A 251 15.53 6.81 -17.26
N MET A 252 15.09 5.92 -16.36
CA MET A 252 15.20 4.47 -16.57
C MET A 252 14.36 3.99 -17.77
N GLN A 253 13.19 4.59 -18.06
CA GLN A 253 12.42 4.30 -19.27
C GLN A 253 13.22 4.67 -20.53
N LYS A 254 13.89 5.84 -20.54
CA LYS A 254 14.78 6.25 -21.63
C LYS A 254 15.96 5.28 -21.81
N LEU A 255 16.58 4.88 -20.69
CA LEU A 255 17.68 3.91 -20.71
C LEU A 255 17.24 2.55 -21.24
N GLU A 256 16.10 2.02 -20.78
CA GLU A 256 15.53 0.76 -21.23
C GLU A 256 15.16 0.78 -22.72
N ALA A 257 14.57 1.88 -23.21
CA ALA A 257 14.26 2.07 -24.63
C ALA A 257 15.53 2.05 -25.50
N SER A 258 16.63 2.60 -24.99
CA SER A 258 17.94 2.57 -25.66
C SER A 258 18.69 1.22 -25.53
N LYS A 259 18.12 0.24 -24.83
CA LYS A 259 18.79 -1.01 -24.43
C LYS A 259 20.10 -0.76 -23.66
N GLY A 260 20.09 0.22 -22.78
CA GLY A 260 21.23 0.57 -21.92
C GLY A 260 22.30 1.46 -22.58
N LYS A 261 22.05 1.99 -23.78
CA LYS A 261 23.04 2.76 -24.56
C LYS A 261 23.01 4.27 -24.32
N ASP A 262 21.94 4.80 -23.72
CA ASP A 262 21.82 6.23 -23.43
C ASP A 262 22.67 6.61 -22.20
N ALA A 263 23.86 7.17 -22.49
CA ALA A 263 24.81 7.59 -21.47
C ALA A 263 24.29 8.75 -20.59
N GLU A 264 23.48 9.64 -21.16
CA GLU A 264 22.87 10.74 -20.41
C GLU A 264 21.84 10.19 -19.41
N ALA A 265 20.96 9.29 -19.86
CA ALA A 265 19.98 8.65 -19.01
C ALA A 265 20.65 7.91 -17.85
N LYS A 266 21.73 7.17 -18.13
CA LYS A 266 22.52 6.50 -17.09
C LYS A 266 23.10 7.51 -16.09
N ALA A 267 23.70 8.60 -16.55
CA ALA A 267 24.27 9.63 -15.69
C ALA A 267 23.20 10.31 -14.81
N ARG A 268 22.02 10.61 -15.36
CA ARG A 268 20.90 11.20 -14.63
C ARG A 268 20.37 10.28 -13.54
N VAL A 269 20.22 8.98 -13.84
CA VAL A 269 19.84 7.99 -12.82
C VAL A 269 20.86 7.95 -11.70
N MET A 270 22.16 7.87 -12.00
CA MET A 270 23.20 7.84 -10.95
C MET A 270 23.19 9.12 -10.09
N ALA A 271 22.97 10.29 -10.69
CA ALA A 271 22.85 11.54 -9.94
C ALA A 271 21.65 11.55 -8.98
N ASN A 272 20.55 10.86 -9.32
CA ASN A 272 19.43 10.69 -8.39
C ASN A 272 19.76 9.74 -7.24
N TRP A 273 20.58 8.72 -7.48
CA TRP A 273 21.07 7.85 -6.41
C TRP A 273 21.98 8.61 -5.44
N ASP A 274 22.84 9.50 -5.93
CA ASP A 274 23.66 10.37 -5.07
C ASP A 274 22.79 11.28 -4.19
N ARG A 275 21.70 11.83 -4.75
CA ARG A 275 20.72 12.62 -3.98
C ARG A 275 20.00 11.79 -2.92
N VAL A 276 19.68 10.53 -3.22
CA VAL A 276 19.10 9.62 -2.22
C VAL A 276 20.08 9.37 -1.08
N GLU A 277 21.37 9.19 -1.35
CA GLU A 277 22.39 9.05 -0.31
C GLU A 277 22.55 10.32 0.55
N GLU A 278 22.31 11.50 -0.02
CA GLU A 278 22.22 12.75 0.75
C GLU A 278 20.96 12.77 1.63
N MET A 279 19.79 12.42 1.08
CA MET A 279 18.54 12.36 1.84
C MET A 279 18.60 11.39 3.03
N LYS A 280 19.26 10.24 2.86
CA LYS A 280 19.46 9.26 3.95
C LYS A 280 20.25 9.84 5.13
N LYS A 281 21.09 10.86 4.90
CA LYS A 281 21.89 11.53 5.94
C LYS A 281 21.12 12.67 6.62
N THR A 282 20.22 13.31 5.90
CA THR A 282 19.53 14.53 6.36
C THR A 282 18.17 14.25 6.99
N PHE A 283 17.49 13.19 6.57
CA PHE A 283 16.16 12.83 7.08
C PHE A 283 16.20 11.68 8.09
N PRO A 284 15.23 11.60 9.03
CA PRO A 284 15.14 10.49 9.97
C PRO A 284 15.06 9.13 9.26
N GLU A 285 15.70 8.10 9.83
CA GLU A 285 15.76 6.75 9.23
C GLU A 285 14.39 6.14 8.92
N PHE A 286 13.37 6.49 9.72
CA PHE A 286 12.00 6.00 9.54
C PHE A 286 11.17 6.83 8.56
N SER A 287 11.70 7.88 7.91
CA SER A 287 10.93 8.68 6.95
C SER A 287 10.52 7.83 5.75
N ILE A 288 11.47 7.13 5.16
CA ILE A 288 11.30 6.16 4.09
C ILE A 288 12.00 4.89 4.55
N ASN A 289 11.48 3.72 4.20
CA ASN A 289 12.21 2.49 4.44
C ASN A 289 13.34 2.31 3.41
N TRP A 290 14.44 3.04 3.67
CA TRP A 290 15.67 3.06 2.88
C TRP A 290 16.36 1.70 2.78
N SER A 291 16.07 0.77 3.70
CA SER A 291 16.60 -0.60 3.63
C SER A 291 15.92 -1.45 2.56
N ALA A 292 14.69 -1.06 2.20
CA ALA A 292 13.84 -1.80 1.27
C ALA A 292 13.89 -1.23 -0.16
N ILE A 293 14.23 0.06 -0.30
CA ILE A 293 14.25 0.79 -1.59
C ILE A 293 15.60 1.51 -1.74
N PHE A 294 16.05 1.73 -2.99
CA PHE A 294 17.36 2.33 -3.28
C PHE A 294 18.51 1.60 -2.59
N ARG A 295 18.42 0.26 -2.62
CA ARG A 295 19.53 -0.63 -2.30
C ARG A 295 20.28 -0.94 -3.58
N ALA A 296 21.55 -0.57 -3.67
CA ALA A 296 22.34 -0.86 -4.86
C ALA A 296 22.35 -2.38 -5.13
N PRO A 297 22.20 -2.82 -6.38
CA PRO A 297 22.28 -4.23 -6.71
C PRO A 297 23.69 -4.75 -6.36
N GLU A 298 23.77 -5.77 -5.52
CA GLU A 298 25.03 -6.43 -5.18
C GLU A 298 25.30 -7.59 -6.15
N PRO A 299 26.54 -7.76 -6.65
CA PRO A 299 26.89 -8.88 -7.50
C PRO A 299 26.54 -10.23 -6.85
N GLY A 300 25.80 -11.08 -7.58
CA GLY A 300 25.38 -12.40 -7.09
C GLY A 300 24.19 -12.41 -6.12
N LYS A 301 23.57 -11.25 -5.82
CA LYS A 301 22.32 -11.17 -5.04
C LYS A 301 21.12 -10.83 -5.92
N ASP A 302 19.92 -11.16 -5.43
CA ASP A 302 18.68 -10.91 -6.15
C ASP A 302 18.42 -9.40 -6.30
N SER A 303 18.63 -8.87 -7.51
CA SER A 303 18.40 -7.46 -7.87
C SER A 303 16.92 -7.11 -8.03
N LYS A 304 16.01 -8.08 -7.86
CA LYS A 304 14.55 -7.87 -7.94
C LYS A 304 14.02 -6.77 -7.02
N ARG A 305 14.72 -6.39 -5.95
CA ARG A 305 14.24 -5.31 -5.06
C ARG A 305 14.45 -3.91 -5.62
N VAL A 306 15.31 -3.73 -6.62
CA VAL A 306 15.61 -2.42 -7.22
C VAL A 306 14.58 -2.04 -8.28
N MET A 307 13.84 -3.03 -8.81
CA MET A 307 12.63 -2.85 -9.61
C MET A 307 12.75 -1.80 -10.73
N GLY A 308 13.85 -1.77 -11.49
CA GLY A 308 13.99 -0.80 -12.58
C GLY A 308 14.28 0.63 -12.13
N LEU A 309 14.81 0.84 -10.92
CA LEU A 309 15.28 2.15 -10.45
C LEU A 309 16.80 2.32 -10.52
N HIS A 310 17.55 1.35 -11.04
CA HIS A 310 19.02 1.42 -11.18
C HIS A 310 19.48 0.94 -12.56
N PRO A 311 20.56 1.51 -13.15
CA PRO A 311 21.02 1.16 -14.49
C PRO A 311 21.45 -0.31 -14.64
N ASP A 312 21.96 -0.91 -13.56
CA ASP A 312 22.38 -2.32 -13.54
C ASP A 312 21.23 -3.30 -13.25
N ALA A 313 20.02 -2.79 -13.01
CA ALA A 313 18.82 -3.59 -12.78
C ALA A 313 17.62 -3.03 -13.57
N PRO A 314 17.72 -2.89 -14.92
CA PRO A 314 16.61 -2.41 -15.74
C PRO A 314 15.48 -3.44 -15.79
N LEU A 315 14.27 -3.00 -16.15
CA LEU A 315 13.15 -3.91 -16.34
C LEU A 315 13.40 -4.86 -17.51
N SER A 316 13.12 -6.14 -17.30
CA SER A 316 13.24 -7.15 -18.35
C SER A 316 12.14 -7.00 -19.41
N GLY A 317 12.40 -7.51 -20.62
CA GLY A 317 11.42 -7.51 -21.71
C GLY A 317 10.09 -8.20 -21.35
N ARG A 318 10.12 -9.20 -20.44
CA ARG A 318 8.91 -9.83 -19.91
C ARG A 318 8.07 -8.86 -19.07
N VAL A 319 8.71 -8.16 -18.13
CA VAL A 319 8.00 -7.19 -17.27
C VAL A 319 7.43 -6.03 -18.11
N LEU A 320 8.21 -5.55 -19.10
CA LEU A 320 7.76 -4.53 -20.04
C LEU A 320 6.58 -5.00 -20.91
N LYS A 321 6.49 -6.30 -21.22
CA LYS A 321 5.35 -6.88 -21.92
C LYS A 321 4.12 -6.97 -21.00
N GLU A 322 4.27 -7.51 -19.79
CA GLU A 322 3.20 -7.61 -18.79
C GLU A 322 2.61 -6.23 -18.45
N LEU A 323 3.45 -5.18 -18.46
CA LEU A 323 3.01 -3.79 -18.30
C LEU A 323 1.99 -3.33 -19.36
N ARG A 324 2.12 -3.84 -20.59
CA ARG A 324 1.28 -3.45 -21.74
C ARG A 324 0.07 -4.37 -21.91
N GLU A 325 -0.01 -5.43 -21.12
CA GLU A 325 -1.15 -6.36 -21.11
C GLU A 325 -2.26 -5.76 -20.23
N ALA A 326 -3.36 -5.34 -20.86
CA ALA A 326 -4.52 -4.78 -20.16
C ALA A 326 -5.18 -5.82 -19.24
N GLY A 327 -5.66 -5.40 -18.05
CA GLY A 327 -6.50 -6.21 -17.17
C GLY A 327 -5.76 -7.11 -16.17
N LEU A 328 -4.45 -6.94 -15.96
CA LEU A 328 -3.69 -7.65 -14.93
C LEU A 328 -3.64 -6.86 -13.61
N GLU A 329 -4.66 -7.02 -12.76
CA GLU A 329 -4.68 -6.45 -11.40
C GLU A 329 -4.62 -7.51 -10.28
#